data_AF-A0A817T8P7-F1
#
_entry.id   AF-A0A817T8P7-F1
#
_cell.length_a   1.000
_cell.length_b   1.000
_cell.length_c   1.000
_cell.angle_alpha   90.00
_cell.angle_beta   90.00
_cell.angle_gamma   90.00
#
_symmetry.space_group_name_H-M   'P 1'
#
loop_
_entity.id
_entity.type
_entity.pdbx_description
1 polymer ?
#
loop_
_entity_poly.entity_id
_entity_poly.type
_entity_poly.pdbx_seq_one_letter_code
_entity_poly.pdbx_strand_id
1 'polypeptide(L)'
;MPILRQCIEELIRETPADLLSRELWCSCPSVGLWYKNVQNYSRSLAVTSMIGYMIGLGDRHLDNVLVDLKSGQIIHIDYNICFEKGKRLRVPEKVPYRLTQNLQNALGIAGLEGVFSLSSENVLKILRNGKEIQLNLLESFIYDPL
;
A
#
# COMPACT_ATOMS: atom_id res chain seq x y z
N MET A 1 1.41 -3.02 26.53
CA MET A 1 0.56 -2.71 25.36
C MET A 1 -0.38 -1.53 25.54
N PRO A 2 -1.05 -1.30 26.69
CA PRO A 2 -2.00 -0.18 26.84
C PRO A 2 -1.37 1.20 26.58
N ILE A 3 -0.16 1.44 27.11
CA ILE A 3 0.56 2.71 26.95
C ILE A 3 0.90 2.99 25.47
N LEU A 4 1.44 2.01 24.74
CA LEU A 4 1.78 2.19 23.32
C LEU A 4 0.54 2.50 22.46
N ARG A 5 -0.58 1.85 22.77
CA ARG A 5 -1.85 2.12 22.10
C ARG A 5 -2.33 3.53 22.38
N GLN A 6 -2.29 3.97 23.65
CA GLN A 6 -2.66 5.32 24.04
C GLN A 6 -1.78 6.37 23.33
N CYS A 7 -0.46 6.19 23.32
CA CYS A 7 0.45 7.10 22.62
C CYS A 7 0.11 7.18 21.11
N ILE A 8 -0.18 6.05 20.47
CA ILE A 8 -0.58 6.05 19.05
C ILE A 8 -1.91 6.80 18.85
N GLU A 9 -2.90 6.57 19.71
CA GLU A 9 -4.21 7.24 19.63
C GLU A 9 -4.11 8.76 19.89
N GLU A 10 -3.18 9.21 20.74
CA GLU A 10 -2.85 10.62 20.93
C GLU A 10 -2.21 11.23 19.67
N LEU A 11 -1.16 10.59 19.13
CA LEU A 11 -0.47 11.06 17.93
C LEU A 11 -1.37 11.10 16.69
N ILE A 12 -2.27 10.11 16.55
CA ILE A 12 -3.30 10.06 15.51
C ILE A 12 -4.22 11.29 15.58
N ARG A 13 -4.62 11.69 16.79
CA ARG A 13 -5.50 12.84 17.03
C ARG A 13 -4.81 14.18 16.76
N GLU A 14 -3.51 14.27 17.06
CA GLU A 14 -2.73 15.49 16.82
C GLU A 14 -2.37 15.68 15.34
N THR A 15 -2.31 14.60 14.56
CA THR A 15 -1.93 14.65 13.15
C THR A 15 -3.17 14.79 12.25
N PRO A 16 -3.23 15.77 11.32
CA PRO A 16 -4.30 15.83 10.34
C PRO A 16 -4.38 14.54 9.51
N ALA A 17 -5.59 14.03 9.29
CA ALA A 17 -5.81 12.82 8.49
C ALA A 17 -5.88 13.10 6.99
N ASP A 18 -5.95 14.38 6.61
CA ASP A 18 -6.26 14.82 5.25
C ASP A 18 -5.05 15.30 4.46
N LEU A 19 -3.83 15.13 4.98
CA LEU A 19 -2.59 15.64 4.36
C LEU A 19 -2.48 15.17 2.91
N LEU A 20 -2.56 13.85 2.69
CA LEU A 20 -2.43 13.27 1.36
C LEU A 20 -3.62 13.60 0.46
N SER A 21 -4.85 13.52 0.98
CA SER A 21 -6.05 13.86 0.19
C SER A 21 -6.05 15.32 -0.26
N ARG A 22 -5.52 16.23 0.57
CA ARG A 22 -5.37 17.65 0.22
C ARG A 22 -4.32 17.85 -0.85
N GLU A 23 -3.18 17.20 -0.76
CA GLU A 23 -2.15 17.30 -1.82
C GLU A 23 -2.64 16.74 -3.16
N LEU A 24 -3.38 15.63 -3.16
CA LEU A 24 -4.02 15.09 -4.37
C LEU A 24 -5.04 16.07 -4.97
N TRP A 25 -5.78 16.79 -4.14
CA TRP A 25 -6.69 17.85 -4.58
C TRP A 25 -5.95 19.05 -5.15
N CYS A 26 -5.02 19.64 -4.38
CA CYS A 26 -4.26 20.83 -4.75
C CYS A 26 -3.43 20.64 -6.02
N SER A 27 -3.02 19.40 -6.31
CA SER A 27 -2.24 19.06 -7.51
C SER A 27 -3.08 18.95 -8.79
N CYS A 28 -4.42 19.01 -8.69
CA CYS A 28 -5.33 18.84 -9.82
C CYS A 28 -5.96 20.18 -10.25
N PRO A 29 -6.00 20.50 -11.56
CA PRO A 29 -6.60 21.73 -12.06
C PRO A 29 -8.14 21.64 -12.20
N SER A 30 -8.72 20.45 -12.08
CA SER A 30 -10.16 20.23 -12.21
C SER A 30 -10.66 19.07 -11.36
N VAL A 31 -11.95 19.12 -11.00
CA VAL A 31 -12.63 18.06 -10.24
C VAL A 31 -12.58 16.72 -10.96
N GLY A 32 -12.71 16.73 -12.29
CA GLY A 32 -12.65 15.51 -13.10
C GLY A 32 -11.29 14.83 -13.03
N LEU A 33 -10.19 15.60 -13.07
CA LEU A 33 -8.85 15.03 -12.92
C LEU A 33 -8.61 14.53 -11.50
N TRP A 34 -9.02 15.30 -10.48
CA TRP A 34 -8.93 14.87 -9.09
C TRP A 34 -9.65 13.55 -8.85
N TYR A 35 -10.90 13.42 -9.33
CA TYR A 35 -11.66 12.19 -9.20
C TYR A 35 -10.93 11.02 -9.87
N LYS A 36 -10.38 11.22 -11.07
CA LYS A 36 -9.56 10.20 -11.75
C LYS A 36 -8.31 9.83 -10.93
N ASN A 37 -7.61 10.79 -10.34
CA ASN A 37 -6.42 10.54 -9.53
C ASN A 37 -6.75 9.79 -8.24
N VAL A 38 -7.85 10.12 -7.55
CA VAL A 38 -8.34 9.35 -6.38
C VAL A 38 -8.68 7.91 -6.78
N GLN A 39 -9.32 7.72 -7.92
CA GLN A 39 -9.62 6.37 -8.43
C GLN A 39 -8.36 5.57 -8.77
N ASN A 40 -7.36 6.21 -9.36
CA ASN A 40 -6.06 5.59 -9.65
C ASN A 40 -5.29 5.25 -8.37
N TYR A 41 -5.30 6.17 -7.41
CA TYR A 41 -4.73 5.99 -6.08
C TYR A 41 -5.32 4.77 -5.39
N SER A 42 -6.65 4.68 -5.32
CA SER A 42 -7.34 3.55 -4.68
C SER A 42 -7.01 2.21 -5.34
N ARG A 43 -6.93 2.16 -6.67
CA ARG A 43 -6.53 0.94 -7.40
C ARG A 43 -5.06 0.60 -7.17
N SER A 44 -4.17 1.59 -7.25
CA SER A 44 -2.74 1.41 -7.09
C SER A 44 -2.37 0.97 -5.68
N LEU A 45 -2.99 1.56 -4.65
CA LEU A 45 -2.84 1.14 -3.26
C LEU A 45 -3.32 -0.31 -3.07
N ALA A 46 -4.46 -0.68 -3.65
CA ALA A 46 -4.98 -2.05 -3.57
C ALA A 46 -4.02 -3.06 -4.21
N VAL A 47 -3.56 -2.79 -5.44
CA VAL A 47 -2.63 -3.66 -6.17
C VAL A 47 -1.32 -3.83 -5.40
N THR A 48 -0.68 -2.72 -5.02
CA THR A 48 0.60 -2.74 -4.29
C THR A 48 0.47 -3.41 -2.93
N SER A 49 -0.64 -3.21 -2.21
CA SER A 49 -0.91 -3.86 -0.92
C SER A 49 -1.06 -5.38 -1.04
N MET A 50 -1.82 -5.86 -2.03
CA MET A 50 -2.05 -7.30 -2.20
C MET A 50 -0.80 -8.02 -2.71
N ILE A 51 -0.07 -7.43 -3.65
CA ILE A 51 1.20 -7.97 -4.15
C ILE A 51 2.26 -7.92 -3.04
N GLY A 52 2.37 -6.80 -2.33
CA GLY A 52 3.29 -6.64 -1.20
C GLY A 52 3.06 -7.68 -0.12
N TYR A 53 1.79 -7.97 0.21
CA TYR A 53 1.45 -9.05 1.11
C TYR A 53 1.91 -10.42 0.57
N MET A 54 1.63 -10.71 -0.70
CA MET A 54 1.96 -11.99 -1.33
C MET A 54 3.47 -12.28 -1.34
N ILE A 55 4.29 -11.27 -1.62
CA ILE A 55 5.76 -11.42 -1.64
C ILE A 55 6.40 -11.27 -0.25
N GLY A 56 5.61 -10.92 0.77
CA GLY A 56 6.10 -10.64 2.12
C GLY A 56 7.00 -9.41 2.19
N LEU A 57 6.61 -8.33 1.52
CA LEU A 57 7.30 -7.04 1.54
C LEU A 57 7.19 -6.37 2.92
N GLY A 58 8.34 -6.01 3.49
CA GLY A 58 8.47 -5.20 4.71
C GLY A 58 9.13 -3.85 4.45
N ASP A 59 9.47 -3.15 5.53
CA ASP A 59 10.20 -1.87 5.55
C ASP A 59 9.49 -0.72 4.82
N ARG A 60 8.18 -0.62 5.07
CA ARG A 60 7.27 0.32 4.39
C ARG A 60 7.20 1.67 5.10
N HIS A 61 8.37 2.27 5.34
CA HIS A 61 8.48 3.64 5.86
C HIS A 61 8.17 4.68 4.76
N LEU A 62 7.99 5.93 5.16
CA LEU A 62 7.52 6.98 4.23
C LEU A 62 8.51 7.28 3.11
N ASP A 63 9.82 7.13 3.34
CA ASP A 63 10.81 7.32 2.26
C ASP A 63 10.75 6.21 1.20
N ASN A 64 10.19 5.04 1.52
CA ASN A 64 10.06 3.90 0.60
C ASN A 64 8.69 3.84 -0.09
N VAL A 65 7.76 4.75 0.22
CA VAL A 65 6.41 4.80 -0.35
C VAL A 65 6.18 6.17 -0.98
N LEU A 66 6.36 6.23 -2.29
CA LEU A 66 6.17 7.45 -3.06
C LEU A 66 4.76 7.54 -3.62
N VAL A 67 4.26 8.76 -3.80
CA VAL A 67 2.99 9.04 -4.49
C VAL A 67 3.26 10.00 -5.64
N ASP A 68 2.91 9.60 -6.85
CA ASP A 68 2.90 10.51 -7.99
C ASP A 68 1.62 11.33 -7.98
N LEU A 69 1.72 12.60 -7.60
CA LEU A 69 0.58 13.52 -7.52
C LEU A 69 -0.08 13.81 -8.88
N LYS A 70 0.62 13.58 -10.00
CA LYS A 70 0.06 13.80 -11.34
C LYS A 70 -0.88 12.67 -11.76
N SER A 71 -0.53 11.43 -11.45
CA SER A 71 -1.31 10.23 -11.83
C SER A 71 -2.15 9.64 -10.71
N GLY A 72 -1.81 9.94 -9.45
CA GLY A 72 -2.37 9.33 -8.25
C GLY A 72 -1.73 7.99 -7.87
N GLN A 73 -0.70 7.51 -8.57
CA GLN A 73 -0.13 6.17 -8.32
C GLN A 73 0.76 6.13 -7.07
N ILE A 74 0.72 4.99 -6.36
CA ILE A 74 1.64 4.66 -5.27
C ILE A 74 2.76 3.78 -5.81
N ILE A 75 4.00 4.07 -5.40
CA ILE A 75 5.20 3.38 -5.84
C ILE A 75 6.03 2.97 -4.61
N HIS A 76 6.33 1.68 -4.51
CA HIS A 76 7.33 1.16 -3.58
C HIS A 76 8.70 1.10 -4.27
N ILE A 77 9.73 1.64 -3.64
CA ILE A 77 11.07 1.78 -4.26
C ILE A 77 12.16 0.87 -3.67
N ASP A 78 11.93 0.24 -2.52
CA ASP A 78 12.87 -0.69 -1.90
C ASP A 78 12.22 -2.08 -1.71
N TYR A 79 12.93 -3.12 -2.15
CA TYR A 79 12.53 -4.52 -2.08
C TYR A 79 13.58 -5.40 -1.35
N ASN A 80 14.55 -4.81 -0.66
CA ASN A 80 15.59 -5.53 0.07
C ASN A 80 15.00 -6.39 1.20
N ILE A 81 13.87 -5.95 1.78
CA ILE A 81 13.14 -6.62 2.85
C ILE A 81 11.89 -7.36 2.29
N CYS A 82 12.08 -8.21 1.27
CA CYS A 82 11.04 -9.15 0.79
C CYS A 82 11.14 -10.53 1.46
N PHE A 83 10.22 -11.43 1.10
CA PHE A 83 10.17 -12.82 1.57
C PHE A 83 10.12 -12.94 3.09
N GLU A 84 9.28 -12.12 3.71
CA GLU A 84 8.98 -12.15 5.14
C GLU A 84 10.17 -11.79 6.05
N LYS A 85 11.24 -11.21 5.48
CA LYS A 85 12.39 -10.70 6.25
C LYS A 85 11.99 -9.64 7.28
N GLY A 86 10.93 -8.87 7.03
CA GLY A 86 10.40 -7.85 7.95
C GLY A 86 9.98 -8.40 9.32
N LYS A 87 9.61 -9.69 9.41
CA LYS A 87 9.27 -10.37 10.68
C LYS A 87 10.50 -10.64 11.56
N ARG A 88 11.70 -10.58 10.99
CA ARG A 88 12.98 -10.87 11.67
C ARG A 88 13.74 -9.61 12.09
N LEU A 89 13.19 -8.42 11.85
CA LEU A 89 13.76 -7.16 12.32
C LEU A 89 13.75 -7.06 13.85
N ARG A 90 14.60 -6.19 14.40
CA ARG A 90 14.65 -5.91 15.86
C ARG A 90 13.27 -5.52 16.40
N VAL A 91 12.52 -4.72 15.64
CA VAL A 91 11.10 -4.45 15.88
C VAL A 91 10.32 -5.09 14.71
N PRO A 92 9.69 -6.25 14.91
CA PRO A 92 9.03 -6.97 13.83
C PRO A 92 7.87 -6.20 13.22
N GLU A 93 7.83 -6.12 11.89
CA GLU A 93 6.69 -5.57 11.17
C GLU A 93 5.66 -6.68 10.94
N LYS A 94 4.56 -6.66 11.71
CA LYS A 94 3.54 -7.73 11.71
C LYS A 94 2.37 -7.46 10.76
N VAL A 95 2.24 -6.24 10.26
CA VAL A 95 1.15 -5.85 9.37
C VAL A 95 1.43 -6.32 7.93
N PRO A 96 0.40 -6.74 7.18
CA PRO A 96 0.57 -7.24 5.82
C PRO A 96 0.87 -6.14 4.81
N TYR A 97 0.43 -4.91 5.07
CA TYR A 97 0.70 -3.71 4.27
C TYR A 97 0.39 -2.46 5.10
N ARG A 98 0.84 -1.30 4.61
CA ARG A 98 0.64 0.00 5.27
C ARG A 98 -0.75 0.54 4.94
N LEU A 99 -1.56 0.78 5.97
CA LEU A 99 -2.91 1.34 5.83
C LEU A 99 -3.20 2.39 6.92
N THR A 100 -2.33 3.39 7.03
CA THR A 100 -2.42 4.47 8.04
C THR A 100 -3.57 5.44 7.76
N GLN A 101 -3.92 6.30 8.74
CA GLN A 101 -5.03 7.26 8.62
C GLN A 101 -4.98 8.12 7.34
N ASN A 102 -3.80 8.62 6.97
CA ASN A 102 -3.62 9.50 5.80
C ASN A 102 -3.80 8.74 4.48
N LEU A 103 -3.46 7.44 4.44
CA LEU A 103 -3.70 6.61 3.25
C LEU A 103 -5.18 6.26 3.12
N GLN A 104 -5.84 5.93 4.23
CA GLN A 104 -7.27 5.60 4.23
C GLN A 104 -8.13 6.81 3.83
N ASN A 105 -7.82 8.00 4.37
CA ASN A 105 -8.57 9.21 4.05
C ASN A 105 -8.46 9.61 2.56
N ALA A 106 -7.32 9.30 1.92
CA ALA A 106 -7.08 9.59 0.51
C ALA A 106 -7.86 8.68 -0.47
N LEU A 107 -8.51 7.61 0.03
CA LEU A 107 -9.37 6.73 -0.80
C LEU A 107 -10.68 7.40 -1.23
N GLY A 108 -10.98 8.58 -0.68
CA GLY A 108 -12.22 9.30 -0.91
C GLY A 108 -13.35 8.81 0.00
N ILE A 109 -14.58 9.26 -0.30
CA ILE A 109 -15.72 9.11 0.61
C ILE A 109 -16.12 7.66 0.92
N ALA A 110 -15.89 6.75 -0.03
CA ALA A 110 -16.18 5.33 0.14
C ALA A 110 -15.14 4.61 1.01
N GLY A 111 -13.98 5.24 1.26
CA GLY A 111 -12.89 4.65 2.04
C GLY A 111 -12.50 3.27 1.52
N LEU A 112 -12.40 2.31 2.45
CA LEU A 112 -12.02 0.93 2.16
C LEU A 112 -13.13 0.14 1.44
N GLU A 113 -14.39 0.47 1.69
CA GLU A 113 -15.57 -0.23 1.15
C GLU A 113 -15.86 0.10 -0.33
N GLY A 114 -15.02 0.94 -0.95
CA GLY A 114 -15.15 1.33 -2.34
C GLY A 114 -14.20 0.57 -3.27
N VAL A 115 -13.54 1.35 -4.13
CA VAL A 115 -12.64 0.87 -5.18
C VAL A 115 -11.50 0.03 -4.63
N PHE A 116 -11.02 0.34 -3.42
CA PHE A 116 -9.93 -0.39 -2.78
C PHE A 116 -10.30 -1.87 -2.58
N SER A 117 -11.41 -2.16 -1.87
CA SER A 117 -11.84 -3.54 -1.59
C SER A 117 -12.10 -4.33 -2.89
N LEU A 118 -12.86 -3.77 -3.83
CA LEU A 118 -13.15 -4.43 -5.11
C LEU A 118 -11.87 -4.73 -5.91
N SER A 119 -10.93 -3.78 -5.93
CA SER A 119 -9.66 -3.96 -6.63
C SER A 119 -8.79 -5.01 -5.94
N SER A 120 -8.75 -5.03 -4.60
CA SER A 120 -8.03 -6.05 -3.83
C SER A 120 -8.55 -7.46 -4.12
N GLU A 121 -9.87 -7.65 -4.15
CA GLU A 121 -10.46 -8.94 -4.54
C GLU A 121 -10.07 -9.35 -5.95
N ASN A 122 -10.14 -8.44 -6.91
CA ASN A 122 -9.79 -8.72 -8.30
C ASN A 122 -8.33 -9.11 -8.45
N VAL A 123 -7.42 -8.39 -7.76
CA VAL A 123 -5.99 -8.70 -7.75
C VAL A 123 -5.75 -10.11 -7.19
N LEU A 124 -6.38 -10.46 -6.05
CA LEU A 124 -6.24 -11.80 -5.48
C LEU A 124 -6.83 -12.89 -6.38
N LYS A 125 -7.94 -12.64 -7.09
CA LYS A 125 -8.49 -13.57 -8.08
C LYS A 125 -7.51 -13.82 -9.21
N ILE A 126 -6.94 -12.76 -9.79
CA ILE A 126 -5.93 -12.85 -10.86
C ILE A 126 -4.69 -13.62 -10.38
N LEU A 127 -4.16 -13.26 -9.21
CA LEU A 127 -2.96 -13.90 -8.66
C LEU A 127 -3.19 -15.39 -8.41
N ARG A 128 -4.35 -15.79 -7.87
CA ARG A 128 -4.71 -17.20 -7.67
C ARG A 128 -4.83 -17.97 -8.98
N ASN A 129 -5.42 -17.37 -10.00
CA ASN A 129 -5.57 -18.01 -11.31
C ASN A 129 -4.21 -18.20 -12.01
N GLY A 130 -3.27 -17.29 -11.80
CA GLY A 130 -1.90 -17.35 -12.34
C GLY A 130 -0.87 -18.04 -11.45
N LYS A 131 -1.29 -18.77 -10.40
CA LYS A 131 -0.38 -19.31 -9.37
C LYS A 131 0.74 -20.20 -9.92
N GLU A 132 0.45 -21.02 -10.93
CA GLU A 132 1.41 -21.99 -11.47
C GLU A 132 2.56 -21.28 -12.19
N ILE A 133 2.23 -20.26 -13.00
CA ILE A 133 3.22 -19.44 -13.69
C ILE A 133 4.12 -18.71 -12.67
N GLN A 134 3.53 -18.17 -11.61
CA GLN A 134 4.27 -17.46 -10.56
C GLN A 134 5.22 -18.39 -9.81
N LEU A 135 4.77 -19.59 -9.42
CA LEU A 135 5.60 -20.57 -8.73
C LEU A 135 6.76 -21.05 -9.60
N ASN A 136 6.49 -21.37 -10.87
CA ASN A 136 7.53 -21.78 -11.81
C ASN A 136 8.62 -20.71 -11.99
N LEU A 137 8.22 -19.42 -12.05
CA LEU A 137 9.16 -18.32 -12.12
C LEU A 137 9.98 -18.19 -10.83
N LEU A 138 9.33 -18.30 -9.66
CA LEU A 138 10.02 -18.23 -8.36
C LEU A 138 11.00 -19.39 -8.15
N GLU A 139 10.65 -20.60 -8.60
CA GLU A 139 11.56 -21.74 -8.58
C GLU A 139 12.81 -21.46 -9.42
N SER A 140 12.65 -20.85 -10.60
CA SER A 140 13.79 -20.50 -11.44
C SER A 140 14.81 -19.58 -10.74
N PHE A 141 14.35 -18.65 -9.90
CA PHE A 141 15.22 -17.78 -9.10
C PHE A 141 15.98 -18.51 -7.99
N ILE A 142 15.50 -19.67 -7.52
CA ILE A 142 16.21 -20.46 -6.50
C ILE A 142 17.42 -21.16 -7.13
N TYR A 143 17.30 -21.55 -8.40
CA TYR A 143 18.32 -22.30 -9.11
C TYR A 143 19.27 -21.42 -9.95
N ASP A 144 19.02 -20.12 -10.02
CA ASP A 144 19.89 -19.16 -10.71
C ASP A 144 21.11 -18.82 -9.82
N PRO A 145 22.36 -19.11 -10.26
CA PRO A 145 23.56 -18.93 -9.45
C PRO A 145 24.16 -17.50 -9.45
N LEU A 146 23.47 -16.51 -10.02
CA LEU A 146 23.94 -15.10 -10.09
C LEU A 146 24.34 -14.49 -8.73
#